data_AF-A0A7J5WCJ4-F1
#
_entry.id   AF-A0A7J5WCJ4-F1
#
_cell.length_a   1.000
_cell.length_b   1.000
_cell.length_c   1.000
_cell.angle_alpha   90.00
_cell.angle_beta   90.00
_cell.angle_gamma   90.00
#
_symmetry.space_group_name_H-M   'P 1'
#
loop_
_entity.id
_entity.type
_entity.pdbx_description
1 polymer ?
#
loop_
_entity_poly.entity_id
_entity_poly.type
_entity_poly.pdbx_seq_one_letter_code
_entity_poly.pdbx_strand_id
1 'polypeptide(L)'
;MDNVASAAVIAEIEEVLSQVAEIKAARVVASSGGSIEEIHVLALPTKSPKQLVRDIESTIMAAFGIAVDHKVISIAQLGADILPKSDVKVQARALIRGITADVSGVIATSTVTLELESDLYVGKASGPASQTGRQRLVAQATLNAVEDFLQGTMSFALEDVEIVRLGRESVAVSCVVLVTSLGEQAFSGSALVRQNEKDSIVKATLDAINRRLGFLTTS
;
A
#
# COMPACT_ATOMS: atom_id res chain seq x y z
N MET A 1 -6.06 2.50 -44.41
CA MET A 1 -5.97 1.04 -44.54
C MET A 1 -6.56 0.51 -43.27
N ASP A 2 -7.79 0.04 -43.39
CA ASP A 2 -8.71 -0.16 -42.28
C ASP A 2 -8.35 -1.49 -41.62
N ASN A 3 -7.87 -1.40 -40.38
CA ASN A 3 -7.27 -2.53 -39.68
C ASN A 3 -8.39 -3.32 -38.97
N VAL A 4 -9.06 -4.19 -39.72
CA VAL A 4 -10.09 -5.09 -39.18
C VAL A 4 -9.39 -6.34 -38.64
N ALA A 5 -9.12 -6.39 -37.33
CA ALA A 5 -8.64 -7.60 -36.69
C ALA A 5 -9.76 -8.66 -36.71
N SER A 6 -9.57 -9.70 -37.54
CA SER A 6 -10.43 -10.89 -37.51
C SER A 6 -10.32 -11.61 -36.16
N ALA A 7 -11.33 -12.42 -35.80
CA ALA A 7 -11.29 -13.23 -34.56
C ALA A 7 -10.05 -14.14 -34.48
N ALA A 8 -9.48 -14.55 -35.62
CA ALA A 8 -8.24 -15.34 -35.66
C ALA A 8 -7.02 -14.52 -35.21
N VAL A 9 -6.93 -13.27 -35.66
CA VAL A 9 -5.84 -12.34 -35.29
C VAL A 9 -5.90 -11.99 -33.81
N ILE A 10 -7.10 -11.89 -33.25
CA ILE A 10 -7.31 -11.63 -31.81
C ILE A 10 -6.75 -12.78 -30.96
N ALA A 11 -7.06 -14.03 -31.32
CA ALA A 11 -6.55 -15.20 -30.63
C ALA A 11 -5.02 -15.30 -30.71
N GLU A 12 -4.43 -14.97 -31.87
CA GLU A 12 -2.97 -14.92 -32.03
C GLU A 12 -2.33 -13.82 -31.15
N ILE A 13 -2.96 -12.65 -31.03
CA ILE A 13 -2.47 -11.59 -30.14
C ILE A 13 -2.51 -12.06 -28.68
N GLU A 14 -3.60 -12.69 -28.24
CA GLU A 14 -3.72 -13.23 -26.88
C GLU A 14 -2.63 -14.28 -26.59
N GLU A 15 -2.37 -15.18 -27.55
CA GLU A 15 -1.33 -16.21 -27.44
C GLU A 15 0.06 -15.59 -27.34
N VAL A 16 0.41 -14.63 -28.21
CA VAL A 16 1.71 -13.94 -28.16
C VAL A 16 1.89 -13.18 -26.86
N LEU A 17 0.87 -12.47 -26.38
CA LEU A 17 0.92 -11.77 -25.11
C LEU A 17 1.13 -12.72 -23.93
N SER A 18 0.56 -13.94 -23.98
CA SER A 18 0.78 -14.96 -22.95
C SER A 18 2.24 -15.46 -22.88
N GLN A 19 3.03 -15.27 -23.94
CA GLN A 19 4.47 -15.61 -23.96
C GLN A 19 5.36 -14.51 -23.37
N VAL A 20 4.83 -13.30 -23.16
CA VAL A 20 5.59 -12.23 -22.51
C VAL A 20 5.83 -12.63 -21.05
N ALA A 21 7.10 -12.58 -20.64
CA ALA A 21 7.49 -12.92 -19.28
C ALA A 21 6.61 -12.17 -18.26
N GLU A 22 6.03 -12.94 -17.33
CA GLU A 22 5.17 -12.50 -16.22
C GLU A 22 3.69 -12.28 -16.54
N ILE A 23 3.27 -12.36 -17.81
CA ILE A 23 1.86 -12.45 -18.19
C ILE A 23 1.37 -13.89 -17.98
N LYS A 24 0.24 -14.05 -17.29
CA LYS A 24 -0.41 -15.35 -17.04
C LYS A 24 -1.58 -15.60 -17.99
N ALA A 25 -2.30 -14.54 -18.34
CA ALA A 25 -3.37 -14.58 -19.30
C ALA A 25 -3.54 -13.20 -19.93
N ALA A 26 -3.95 -13.15 -21.19
CA ALA A 26 -4.34 -11.94 -21.88
C ALA A 26 -5.67 -12.19 -22.60
N ARG A 27 -6.53 -11.19 -22.62
CA ARG A 27 -7.79 -11.20 -23.37
C ARG A 27 -7.97 -9.89 -24.11
N VAL A 28 -8.29 -9.96 -25.39
CA VAL A 28 -8.45 -8.80 -26.27
C VAL A 28 -9.91 -8.71 -26.69
N VAL A 29 -10.51 -7.54 -26.48
CA VAL A 29 -11.87 -7.21 -26.90
C VAL A 29 -11.76 -6.28 -28.11
N ALA A 30 -12.36 -6.69 -29.22
CA ALA A 30 -12.41 -5.88 -30.43
C ALA A 30 -13.85 -5.48 -30.75
N SER A 31 -13.98 -4.30 -31.36
CA SER A 31 -15.24 -3.80 -31.91
C SER A 31 -15.74 -4.68 -33.05
N SER A 32 -17.02 -4.51 -33.42
CA SER A 32 -17.58 -5.11 -34.65
C SER A 32 -16.86 -4.67 -35.93
N GLY A 33 -16.13 -3.55 -35.88
CA GLY A 33 -15.24 -3.07 -36.95
C GLY A 33 -13.80 -3.60 -36.89
N GLY A 34 -13.46 -4.49 -35.95
CA GLY A 34 -12.13 -5.12 -35.82
C GLY A 34 -11.04 -4.25 -35.19
N SER A 35 -11.37 -3.08 -34.64
CA SER A 35 -10.44 -2.29 -33.82
C SER A 35 -10.39 -2.82 -32.39
N ILE A 36 -9.19 -2.89 -31.79
CA ILE A 36 -9.02 -3.26 -30.38
C ILE A 36 -9.61 -2.14 -29.50
N GLU A 37 -10.60 -2.49 -28.68
CA GLU A 37 -11.24 -1.57 -27.72
C GLU A 37 -10.65 -1.73 -26.33
N GLU A 38 -10.36 -2.96 -25.91
CA GLU A 38 -9.81 -3.25 -24.59
C GLU A 38 -8.83 -4.44 -24.63
N ILE A 39 -7.78 -4.38 -23.82
CA ILE A 39 -6.87 -5.48 -23.56
C ILE A 39 -6.80 -5.71 -22.06
N HIS A 40 -7.27 -6.87 -21.60
CA HIS A 40 -7.22 -7.28 -20.21
C HIS A 40 -6.08 -8.26 -20.00
N VAL A 41 -5.13 -7.90 -19.14
CA VAL A 41 -3.93 -8.70 -18.87
C VAL A 41 -3.91 -9.09 -17.40
N LEU A 42 -3.76 -10.38 -17.14
CA LEU A 42 -3.45 -10.92 -15.83
C LEU A 42 -1.95 -11.17 -15.73
N ALA A 43 -1.27 -10.51 -14.80
CA ALA A 43 0.19 -10.60 -14.65
C ALA A 43 0.63 -10.86 -13.20
N LEU A 44 1.87 -11.32 -13.02
CA LEU A 44 2.50 -11.40 -11.71
C LEU A 44 2.99 -10.01 -11.23
N PRO A 45 3.10 -9.76 -9.92
CA PRO A 45 3.48 -8.44 -9.36
C PRO A 45 4.99 -8.17 -9.40
N THR A 46 5.73 -8.88 -10.26
CA THR A 46 7.19 -8.82 -10.38
C THR A 46 7.67 -7.58 -11.14
N LYS A 47 6.90 -7.10 -12.14
CA LYS A 47 7.14 -5.84 -12.87
C LYS A 47 6.16 -4.74 -12.49
N SER A 48 6.60 -3.50 -12.64
CA SER A 48 5.72 -2.34 -12.51
C SER A 48 4.68 -2.29 -13.65
N PRO A 49 3.44 -1.83 -13.41
CA PRO A 49 2.41 -1.72 -14.46
C PRO A 49 2.87 -0.89 -15.67
N LYS A 50 3.64 0.19 -15.45
CA LYS A 50 4.17 1.02 -16.55
C LYS A 50 5.15 0.26 -17.44
N GLN A 51 5.96 -0.61 -16.85
CA GLN A 51 6.88 -1.45 -17.63
C GLN A 51 6.09 -2.49 -18.42
N LEU A 52 5.08 -3.10 -17.79
CA LEU A 52 4.25 -4.10 -18.46
C LEU A 52 3.43 -3.51 -19.61
N VAL A 53 2.87 -2.30 -19.46
CA VAL A 53 2.23 -1.56 -20.55
C VAL A 53 3.18 -1.39 -21.74
N ARG A 54 4.42 -0.95 -21.49
CA ARG A 54 5.43 -0.78 -22.55
C ARG A 54 5.80 -2.10 -23.23
N ASP A 55 5.93 -3.17 -22.45
CA ASP A 55 6.22 -4.51 -22.97
C ASP A 55 5.07 -4.98 -23.87
N ILE A 56 3.81 -4.75 -23.49
CA ILE A 56 2.61 -5.06 -24.29
C ILE A 56 2.57 -4.24 -25.58
N GLU A 57 2.71 -2.91 -25.49
CA GLU A 57 2.74 -2.01 -26.65
C GLU A 57 3.83 -2.41 -27.64
N SER A 58 5.03 -2.67 -27.14
CA SER A 58 6.18 -3.07 -27.96
C SER A 58 5.97 -4.44 -28.61
N THR A 59 5.36 -5.39 -27.90
CA THR A 59 5.10 -6.74 -28.40
C THR A 59 4.07 -6.72 -29.52
N ILE A 60 2.95 -6.01 -29.33
CA ILE A 60 1.88 -5.94 -30.33
C ILE A 60 2.36 -5.18 -31.58
N MET A 61 3.11 -4.09 -31.39
CA MET A 61 3.67 -3.33 -32.50
C MET A 61 4.69 -4.17 -33.30
N ALA A 62 5.55 -4.94 -32.62
CA ALA A 62 6.57 -5.75 -33.28
C ALA A 62 6.00 -6.99 -33.99
N ALA A 63 5.02 -7.67 -33.39
CA ALA A 63 4.48 -8.91 -33.93
C ALA A 63 3.39 -8.67 -34.99
N PHE A 64 2.58 -7.62 -34.83
CA PHE A 64 1.38 -7.40 -35.66
C PHE A 64 1.35 -6.03 -36.37
N GLY A 65 2.28 -5.13 -36.06
CA GLY A 65 2.29 -3.77 -36.64
C GLY A 65 1.12 -2.89 -36.19
N ILE A 66 0.45 -3.26 -35.09
CA ILE A 66 -0.71 -2.55 -34.56
C ILE A 66 -0.25 -1.60 -33.45
N ALA A 67 -0.56 -0.31 -33.61
CA ALA A 67 -0.37 0.67 -32.55
C ALA A 67 -1.53 0.58 -31.55
N VAL A 68 -1.21 0.35 -30.28
CA VAL A 68 -2.17 0.29 -29.17
C VAL A 68 -1.85 1.42 -28.20
N ASP A 69 -2.89 2.11 -27.72
CA ASP A 69 -2.75 3.15 -26.69
C ASP A 69 -2.80 2.50 -25.29
N HIS A 70 -1.87 2.83 -24.40
CA HIS A 70 -1.93 2.45 -22.98
C HIS A 70 -3.30 2.63 -22.30
N LYS A 71 -4.14 3.56 -22.77
CA LYS A 71 -5.50 3.77 -22.22
C LYS A 71 -6.44 2.57 -22.37
N VAL A 72 -6.22 1.71 -23.36
CA VAL A 72 -7.06 0.52 -23.58
C VAL A 72 -6.53 -0.72 -22.85
N ILE A 73 -5.38 -0.62 -22.18
CA ILE A 73 -4.71 -1.72 -21.50
C ILE A 73 -5.08 -1.71 -20.01
N SER A 74 -5.83 -2.71 -19.59
CA SER A 74 -6.16 -2.99 -18.20
C SER A 74 -5.29 -4.13 -17.67
N ILE A 75 -4.57 -3.89 -16.57
CA ILE A 75 -3.69 -4.89 -15.95
C ILE A 75 -4.24 -5.25 -14.57
N ALA A 76 -4.64 -6.51 -14.42
CA ALA A 76 -4.87 -7.14 -13.13
C ALA A 76 -3.59 -7.88 -12.71
N GLN A 77 -3.06 -7.57 -11.53
CA GLN A 77 -1.89 -8.26 -11.02
C GLN A 77 -2.31 -9.29 -9.96
N LEU A 78 -2.03 -10.57 -10.22
CA LEU A 78 -2.36 -11.68 -9.33
C LEU A 78 -1.45 -11.61 -8.09
N GLY A 79 -2.01 -11.16 -6.97
CA GLY A 79 -1.25 -10.93 -5.73
C GLY A 79 -0.65 -9.53 -5.62
N ALA A 80 -0.92 -8.61 -6.57
CA ALA A 80 -0.89 -7.20 -6.21
C ALA A 80 -2.19 -6.88 -5.50
N ASP A 81 -2.07 -6.58 -4.21
CA ASP A 81 -2.94 -5.74 -3.42
C ASP A 81 -4.30 -5.47 -4.09
N ILE A 82 -5.31 -6.25 -3.71
CA ILE A 82 -6.71 -5.82 -3.77
C ILE A 82 -6.85 -4.72 -2.72
N LEU A 83 -6.20 -3.59 -3.00
CA LEU A 83 -6.57 -2.30 -2.47
C LEU A 83 -6.90 -1.51 -3.72
N PRO A 84 -8.17 -1.07 -3.87
CA PRO A 84 -8.54 -0.28 -5.02
C PRO A 84 -7.54 0.88 -5.11
N LYS A 85 -6.86 1.00 -6.25
CA LYS A 85 -6.26 2.27 -6.65
C LYS A 85 -7.41 3.24 -6.83
N SER A 86 -7.88 3.79 -5.71
CA SER A 86 -8.78 4.91 -5.74
C SER A 86 -7.94 6.10 -6.20
N ASP A 87 -8.22 6.58 -7.42
CA ASP A 87 -7.78 7.89 -7.90
C ASP A 87 -8.41 9.05 -7.11
N VAL A 88 -9.08 8.77 -5.99
CA VAL A 88 -9.53 9.77 -5.02
C VAL A 88 -8.53 9.82 -3.87
N LYS A 89 -7.61 10.79 -3.93
CA LYS A 89 -6.82 11.24 -2.77
C LYS A 89 -7.77 11.81 -1.71
N VAL A 90 -8.44 10.97 -0.93
CA VAL A 90 -8.96 11.40 0.38
C VAL A 90 -7.76 11.36 1.33
N GLN A 91 -7.04 12.50 1.40
CA GLN A 91 -5.94 12.68 2.36
C GLN A 91 -6.55 12.99 3.73
N ALA A 92 -7.02 11.98 4.46
CA ALA A 92 -7.42 12.12 5.84
C ALA A 92 -6.17 12.39 6.69
N ARG A 93 -5.88 13.66 6.96
CA ARG A 93 -4.67 14.04 7.70
C ARG A 93 -4.81 13.64 9.18
N ALA A 94 -3.96 12.74 9.65
CA ALA A 94 -3.95 12.33 11.06
C ALA A 94 -3.34 13.44 11.92
N LEU A 95 -4.12 13.97 12.86
CA LEU A 95 -3.63 14.88 13.89
C LEU A 95 -3.49 14.16 15.23
N ILE A 96 -2.33 14.26 15.85
CA ILE A 96 -2.09 13.70 17.18
C ILE A 96 -2.73 14.63 18.21
N ARG A 97 -3.81 14.18 18.86
CA ARG A 97 -4.52 14.95 19.89
C ARG A 97 -4.04 14.64 21.30
N GLY A 98 -3.60 13.42 21.54
CA GLY A 98 -3.12 13.02 22.86
C GLY A 98 -2.29 11.74 22.83
N ILE A 99 -1.29 11.69 23.71
CA ILE A 99 -0.53 10.48 24.00
C ILE A 99 -0.40 10.40 25.51
N THR A 100 -1.07 9.45 26.14
CA THR A 100 -0.89 9.15 27.57
C THR A 100 -0.14 7.84 27.75
N ALA A 101 0.69 7.78 28.78
CA ALA A 101 1.32 6.54 29.17
C ALA A 101 1.31 6.45 30.69
N ASP A 102 0.67 5.41 31.20
CA ASP A 102 0.47 5.16 32.61
C ASP A 102 1.19 3.88 32.99
N VAL A 103 1.78 3.85 34.18
CA VAL A 103 2.48 2.68 34.70
C VAL A 103 1.84 2.28 36.02
N SER A 104 1.40 1.03 36.11
CA SER A 104 0.88 0.42 37.32
C SER A 104 1.69 -0.84 37.63
N GLY A 105 2.59 -0.72 38.62
CA GLY A 105 3.55 -1.77 38.94
C GLY A 105 4.46 -2.10 37.76
N VAL A 106 4.39 -3.33 37.28
CA VAL A 106 5.20 -3.84 36.15
C VAL A 106 4.50 -3.73 34.80
N ILE A 107 3.29 -3.17 34.76
CA ILE A 107 2.49 -3.02 33.54
C ILE A 107 2.46 -1.54 33.15
N ALA A 108 2.80 -1.26 31.90
CA ALA A 108 2.59 0.02 31.26
C ALA A 108 1.37 -0.07 30.34
N THR A 109 0.63 1.03 30.24
CA THR A 109 -0.47 1.21 29.31
C THR A 109 -0.23 2.49 28.55
N SER A 110 -0.29 2.44 27.22
CA SER A 110 -0.25 3.64 26.37
C SER A 110 -1.59 3.82 25.67
N THR A 111 -2.05 5.06 25.61
CA THR A 111 -3.25 5.47 24.88
C THR A 111 -2.87 6.56 23.90
N VAL A 112 -3.24 6.41 22.64
CA VAL A 112 -3.03 7.38 21.57
C VAL A 112 -4.38 7.82 21.04
N THR A 113 -4.58 9.13 20.97
CA THR A 113 -5.78 9.75 20.39
C THR A 113 -5.40 10.45 19.11
N LEU A 114 -5.99 10.00 18.00
CA LEU A 114 -5.82 10.60 16.68
C LEU A 114 -7.12 11.28 16.27
N GLU A 115 -7.02 12.41 15.59
CA GLU A 115 -8.13 13.00 14.85
C GLU A 115 -7.96 12.70 13.36
N LEU A 116 -9.00 12.13 12.77
CA LEU A 116 -9.10 11.76 11.37
C LEU A 116 -10.47 12.19 10.85
N GLU A 117 -10.51 12.96 9.77
CA GLU A 117 -11.76 13.46 9.18
C GLU A 117 -12.69 14.21 10.16
N SER A 118 -12.11 14.84 11.20
CA SER A 118 -12.79 15.53 12.31
C SER A 118 -13.36 14.62 13.42
N ASP A 119 -13.19 13.30 13.29
CA ASP A 119 -13.55 12.32 14.32
C ASP A 119 -12.33 11.91 15.14
N LEU A 120 -12.57 11.56 16.41
CA LEU A 120 -11.53 11.13 17.35
C LEU A 120 -11.52 9.61 17.49
N TYR A 121 -10.35 9.03 17.26
CA TYR A 121 -10.09 7.61 17.40
C TYR A 121 -9.08 7.37 18.52
N VAL A 122 -9.39 6.43 19.40
CA VAL A 122 -8.61 6.17 20.61
C VAL A 122 -8.12 4.73 20.60
N GLY A 123 -6.81 4.57 20.39
CA GLY A 123 -6.15 3.29 20.48
C GLY A 123 -5.43 3.12 21.81
N LYS A 124 -5.47 1.91 22.36
CA LYS A 124 -4.88 1.57 23.66
C LYS A 124 -4.10 0.27 23.56
N ALA A 125 -2.93 0.21 24.20
CA ALA A 125 -2.14 -1.00 24.34
C ALA A 125 -1.57 -1.11 25.76
N SER A 126 -1.47 -2.33 26.30
CA SER A 126 -0.92 -2.61 27.63
C SER A 126 0.06 -3.77 27.59
N GLY A 127 1.11 -3.73 28.41
CA GLY A 127 2.14 -4.76 28.45
C GLY A 127 3.24 -4.47 29.48
N PRO A 128 4.33 -5.25 29.51
CA PRO A 128 5.42 -5.05 30.44
C PRO A 128 6.03 -3.64 30.35
N ALA A 129 6.28 -3.02 31.51
CA ALA A 129 6.82 -1.66 31.62
C ALA A 129 8.34 -1.56 31.35
N SER A 130 8.89 -2.39 30.46
CA SER A 130 10.29 -2.29 30.02
C SER A 130 10.51 -1.07 29.12
N GLN A 131 11.75 -0.67 28.89
CA GLN A 131 12.05 0.47 28.02
C GLN A 131 11.55 0.24 26.58
N THR A 132 11.95 -0.88 25.97
CA THR A 132 11.48 -1.31 24.65
C THR A 132 9.97 -1.55 24.63
N GLY A 133 9.43 -2.14 25.71
CA GLY A 133 8.00 -2.37 25.87
C GLY A 133 7.20 -1.07 25.79
N ARG A 134 7.62 -0.01 26.49
CA ARG A 134 6.94 1.30 26.43
C ARG A 134 6.93 1.89 25.01
N GLN A 135 8.01 1.75 24.25
CA GLN A 135 8.06 2.24 22.86
C GLN A 135 7.09 1.45 21.97
N ARG A 136 7.12 0.11 22.06
CA ARG A 136 6.19 -0.78 21.35
C ARG A 136 4.73 -0.50 21.69
N LEU A 137 4.42 -0.22 22.96
CA LEU A 137 3.05 0.09 23.39
C LEU A 137 2.52 1.38 22.75
N VAL A 138 3.35 2.40 22.55
CA VAL A 138 2.93 3.63 21.85
C VAL A 138 2.63 3.35 20.39
N ALA A 139 3.50 2.60 19.70
CA ALA A 139 3.28 2.21 18.31
C ALA A 139 2.03 1.32 18.17
N GLN A 140 1.85 0.33 19.04
CA GLN A 140 0.67 -0.53 19.03
C GLN A 140 -0.63 0.24 19.32
N ALA A 141 -0.61 1.16 20.30
CA ALA A 141 -1.76 2.03 20.55
C ALA A 141 -2.08 2.92 19.34
N THR A 142 -1.07 3.33 18.56
CA THR A 142 -1.28 4.06 17.31
C THR A 142 -1.97 3.19 16.27
N LEU A 143 -1.50 1.95 16.06
CA LEU A 143 -2.12 1.01 15.13
C LEU A 143 -3.57 0.72 15.51
N ASN A 144 -3.83 0.47 16.80
CA ASN A 144 -5.18 0.22 17.30
C ASN A 144 -6.13 1.41 17.03
N ALA A 145 -5.64 2.66 17.12
CA ALA A 145 -6.43 3.84 16.80
C ALA A 145 -6.76 3.91 15.29
N VAL A 146 -5.82 3.50 14.44
CA VAL A 146 -6.03 3.47 12.99
C VAL A 146 -6.96 2.32 12.57
N GLU A 147 -6.83 1.16 13.19
CA GLU A 147 -7.73 0.02 12.93
C GLU A 147 -9.19 0.33 13.28
N ASP A 148 -9.41 1.12 14.34
CA ASP A 148 -10.73 1.64 14.72
C ASP A 148 -11.31 2.57 13.63
N PHE A 149 -10.50 3.49 13.10
CA PHE A 149 -10.87 4.32 11.94
C PHE A 149 -11.22 3.49 10.71
N LEU A 150 -10.46 2.43 10.43
CA LEU A 150 -10.67 1.53 9.29
C LEU A 150 -11.77 0.50 9.52
N GLN A 151 -12.43 0.52 10.69
CA GLN A 151 -13.52 -0.39 11.06
C GLN A 151 -13.14 -1.87 10.89
N GLY A 152 -11.87 -2.22 11.17
CA GLY A 152 -11.37 -3.59 11.06
C GLY A 152 -11.20 -4.13 9.63
N THR A 153 -11.28 -3.27 8.61
CA THR A 153 -11.05 -3.68 7.20
C THR A 153 -9.59 -4.11 6.95
N MET A 154 -8.67 -3.62 7.78
CA MET A 154 -7.25 -3.94 7.74
C MET A 154 -6.77 -4.32 9.13
N SER A 155 -5.84 -5.27 9.20
CA SER A 155 -5.16 -5.63 10.45
C SER A 155 -3.65 -5.43 10.31
N PHE A 156 -3.08 -4.71 11.27
CA PHE A 156 -1.67 -4.40 11.33
C PHE A 156 -1.01 -5.11 12.52
N ALA A 157 0.12 -5.76 12.25
CA ALA A 157 1.01 -6.27 13.27
C ALA A 157 2.21 -5.34 13.41
N LEU A 158 2.51 -4.92 14.64
CA LEU A 158 3.76 -4.22 14.93
C LEU A 158 4.92 -5.24 14.95
N GLU A 159 5.79 -5.15 13.96
CA GLU A 159 7.03 -5.95 13.95
C GLU A 159 8.02 -5.36 14.95
N ASP A 160 8.40 -4.10 14.75
CA ASP A 160 9.28 -3.41 15.69
C ASP A 160 9.18 -1.88 15.66
N VAL A 161 9.68 -1.26 16.73
CA VAL A 161 9.90 0.18 16.81
C VAL A 161 11.13 0.50 17.64
N GLU A 162 11.98 1.36 17.11
CA GLU A 162 13.23 1.74 17.75
C GLU A 162 13.54 3.24 17.59
N ILE A 163 14.17 3.82 18.60
CA ILE A 163 14.82 5.13 18.48
C ILE A 163 16.30 4.90 18.15
N VAL A 164 16.64 5.09 16.88
CA VAL A 164 18.02 4.92 16.39
C VAL A 164 18.76 6.25 16.36
N ARG A 165 20.07 6.22 16.59
CA ARG A 165 20.92 7.41 16.49
C ARG A 165 21.40 7.59 15.06
N LEU A 166 21.17 8.76 14.46
CA LEU A 166 21.64 9.11 13.13
C LEU A 166 22.50 10.38 13.21
N GLY A 167 23.80 10.19 13.41
CA GLY A 167 24.74 11.29 13.66
C GLY A 167 24.38 12.04 14.95
N ARG A 168 24.02 13.32 14.81
CA ARG A 168 23.59 14.18 15.93
C ARG A 168 22.10 14.12 16.22
N GLU A 169 21.34 13.51 15.32
CA GLU A 169 19.90 13.38 15.44
C GLU A 169 19.52 12.02 16.01
N SER A 170 18.34 11.93 16.60
CA SER A 170 17.68 10.66 16.91
C SER A 170 16.49 10.50 15.99
N VAL A 171 16.21 9.27 15.54
CA VAL A 171 15.14 8.98 14.58
C VAL A 171 14.32 7.82 15.13
N ALA A 172 13.01 8.01 15.23
CA ALA A 172 12.09 6.91 15.46
C ALA A 172 11.90 6.16 14.14
N VAL A 173 12.03 4.84 14.18
CA VAL A 173 11.80 3.95 13.03
C VAL A 173 10.80 2.89 13.46
N SER A 174 9.75 2.70 12.66
CA SER A 174 8.73 1.68 12.89
C SER A 174 8.68 0.73 11.71
N CYS A 175 8.55 -0.57 11.99
CA CYS A 175 8.26 -1.63 11.04
C CYS A 175 6.89 -2.23 11.38
N VAL A 176 5.99 -2.25 10.40
CA VAL A 176 4.60 -2.68 10.54
C VAL A 176 4.28 -3.66 9.42
N VAL A 177 3.61 -4.75 9.73
CA VAL A 177 3.13 -5.72 8.75
C VAL A 177 1.63 -5.58 8.59
N LEU A 178 1.15 -5.41 7.36
CA LEU A 178 -0.26 -5.59 7.03
C LEU A 178 -0.52 -7.06 6.78
N VAL A 179 -1.49 -7.62 7.49
CA VAL A 179 -1.89 -9.02 7.34
C VAL A 179 -3.19 -9.07 6.54
N THR A 180 -3.18 -9.82 5.44
CA THR A 180 -4.35 -10.04 4.58
C THR A 180 -4.56 -11.53 4.34
N SER A 181 -5.71 -11.90 3.79
CA SER A 181 -5.98 -13.28 3.34
C SER A 181 -5.04 -13.76 2.22
N LEU A 182 -4.35 -12.85 1.54
CA LEU A 182 -3.45 -13.12 0.44
C LEU A 182 -1.97 -13.18 0.85
N GLY A 183 -1.66 -12.81 2.10
CA GLY A 183 -0.30 -12.79 2.64
C GLY A 183 -0.02 -11.59 3.52
N GLU A 184 1.26 -11.47 3.89
CA GLU A 184 1.80 -10.42 4.74
C GLU A 184 2.64 -9.43 3.92
N GLN A 185 2.50 -8.14 4.20
CA GLN A 185 3.29 -7.08 3.56
C GLN A 185 3.90 -6.17 4.62
N ALA A 186 5.23 -6.09 4.64
CA ALA A 186 5.97 -5.23 5.56
C ALA A 186 6.10 -3.80 5.03
N PHE A 187 5.94 -2.86 5.95
CA PHE A 187 6.08 -1.43 5.74
C PHE A 187 7.02 -0.83 6.78
N SER A 188 7.74 0.21 6.39
CA SER A 188 8.61 0.96 7.30
C SER A 188 8.34 2.45 7.20
N GLY A 189 8.45 3.12 8.34
CA GLY A 189 8.27 4.55 8.46
C GLY A 189 9.25 5.14 9.47
N SER A 190 9.47 6.45 9.37
CA SER A 190 10.45 7.13 10.21
C SER A 190 10.08 8.57 10.54
N ALA A 191 10.54 9.06 11.69
CA ALA A 191 10.39 10.46 12.08
C ALA A 191 11.58 10.94 12.92
N LEU A 192 12.08 12.15 12.64
CA LEU A 192 13.10 12.78 13.48
C LEU A 192 12.55 13.04 14.89
N VAL A 193 13.29 12.60 15.89
CA VAL A 193 12.99 12.87 17.29
C VAL A 193 13.36 14.31 17.61
N ARG A 194 12.36 15.13 17.92
CA ARG A 194 12.55 16.51 18.37
C ARG A 194 12.42 16.58 19.89
N GLN A 195 11.24 16.92 20.38
CA GLN A 195 11.01 17.18 21.81
C GLN A 195 10.49 15.94 22.56
N ASN A 196 9.85 15.00 21.86
CA ASN A 196 9.19 13.86 22.49
C ASN A 196 9.35 12.60 21.63
N GLU A 197 9.96 11.56 22.19
CA GLU A 197 10.13 10.25 21.55
C GLU A 197 8.78 9.61 21.20
N LYS A 198 7.77 9.73 22.07
CA LYS A 198 6.46 9.11 21.85
C LYS A 198 5.75 9.72 20.65
N ASP A 199 5.76 11.06 20.54
CA ASP A 199 5.23 11.77 19.37
C ASP A 199 5.91 11.31 18.07
N SER A 200 7.23 11.14 18.14
CA SER A 200 8.03 10.68 17.00
C SER A 200 7.73 9.23 16.63
N ILE A 201 7.49 8.36 17.62
CA ILE A 201 7.05 6.97 17.41
C ILE A 201 5.68 6.92 16.74
N VAL A 202 4.70 7.72 17.20
CA VAL A 202 3.40 7.83 16.55
C VAL A 202 3.57 8.24 15.09
N LYS A 203 4.38 9.28 14.83
CA LYS A 203 4.66 9.77 13.47
C LYS A 203 5.35 8.74 12.58
N ALA A 204 6.36 8.03 13.09
CA ALA A 204 7.03 6.96 12.35
C ALA A 204 6.08 5.80 12.01
N THR A 205 5.19 5.46 12.95
CA THR A 205 4.18 4.41 12.76
C THR A 205 3.14 4.82 11.72
N LEU A 206 2.67 6.07 11.76
CA LEU A 206 1.79 6.62 10.72
C LEU A 206 2.50 6.72 9.36
N ASP A 207 3.76 7.16 9.29
CA ASP A 207 4.55 7.20 8.04
C ASP A 207 4.64 5.80 7.40
N ALA A 208 4.81 4.75 8.22
CA ALA A 208 4.91 3.37 7.74
C ALA A 208 3.66 2.95 6.96
N ILE A 209 2.47 3.21 7.52
CA ILE A 209 1.20 2.83 6.89
C ILE A 209 0.76 3.80 5.79
N ASN A 210 1.23 5.04 5.78
CA ASN A 210 0.82 6.07 4.81
C ASN A 210 1.43 5.93 3.42
N ARG A 211 2.67 5.40 3.30
CA ARG A 211 3.41 5.36 2.03
C ARG A 211 2.74 4.55 0.90
N ARG A 212 1.85 3.62 1.22
CA ARG A 212 1.15 2.79 0.24
C ARG A 212 -0.36 2.87 0.29
N LEU A 213 -0.92 3.15 1.46
CA LEU A 213 -2.37 3.25 1.62
C LEU A 213 -2.93 4.58 1.12
N GLY A 214 -2.11 5.64 1.07
CA GLY A 214 -2.54 6.94 0.53
C GLY A 214 -3.62 7.67 1.36
N PHE A 215 -4.08 7.08 2.47
CA PHE A 215 -5.18 7.60 3.27
C PHE A 215 -4.77 8.67 4.28
N LEU A 216 -3.56 8.63 4.86
CA LEU A 216 -3.14 9.62 5.86
C LEU A 216 -1.92 10.45 5.44
N THR A 217 -1.99 11.74 5.73
CA THR A 217 -0.82 12.64 5.76
C THR A 217 -0.54 12.99 7.21
N THR A 218 0.73 13.11 7.61
CA THR A 218 1.12 13.41 9.01
C THR A 218 1.70 14.83 9.08
N SER A 219 1.37 15.58 10.14
CA SER A 219 1.89 16.95 10.40
C SER A 219 2.95 16.99 11.46
#